data_AF-A0A1H0R2Z1-F1
#
_entry.id   AF-A0A1H0R2Z1-F1
#
_cell.length_a   1.000
_cell.length_b   1.000
_cell.length_c   1.000
_cell.angle_alpha   90.00
_cell.angle_beta   90.00
_cell.angle_gamma   90.00
#
_symmetry.space_group_name_H-M   'P 1'
#
loop_
_entity.id
_entity.type
_entity.pdbx_description
1 polymer ?
#
loop_
_entity_poly.entity_id
_entity_poly.type
_entity_poly.pdbx_seq_one_letter_code
_entity_poly.pdbx_strand_id
1 'polypeptide(L)'
;MKPGKIARMPFLRHCLSLSVCLAFCGPLAWAADAPASKDMQIVQRIDDVLVGVDAVSLEILGRRHVAGTYFLINLRRPSPVAGYADFVADCQGPLRIATLSSTLPSGSLQPEPPPLLPRRATALDLESLSFAPVHMLDGTWLVAEFACRSSSQPGAARRIARQLREKGGPPDMQSVYCDLQADGSNETRRGVEVRFSAQDDAVAVNHQWLSSGFVSDTEVVFGSGAQWIVDRQARHARLLGGSGKLLFEGKCDSRAP
;
A
#
# COMPACT_ATOMS: atom_id res chain seq x y z
N MET A 1 59.43 17.44 -58.25
CA MET A 1 58.17 18.03 -57.75
C MET A 1 58.39 18.53 -56.33
N LYS A 2 58.09 19.81 -56.07
CA LYS A 2 58.15 20.44 -54.74
C LYS A 2 56.93 20.02 -53.87
N PRO A 3 57.03 20.13 -52.53
CA PRO A 3 56.12 19.49 -51.56
C PRO A 3 54.95 20.38 -51.13
N GLY A 4 53.90 19.78 -50.55
CA GLY A 4 52.70 20.50 -50.09
C GLY A 4 52.00 19.87 -48.88
N LYS A 5 52.41 20.33 -47.69
CA LYS A 5 51.66 20.60 -46.43
C LYS A 5 50.51 19.68 -45.99
N ILE A 6 50.82 18.96 -44.90
CA ILE A 6 50.14 18.93 -43.59
C ILE A 6 48.77 19.60 -43.50
N ALA A 7 47.75 18.82 -43.11
CA ALA A 7 46.66 19.29 -42.27
C ALA A 7 46.23 18.16 -41.31
N ARG A 8 46.65 18.26 -40.05
CA ARG A 8 46.04 17.56 -38.91
C ARG A 8 44.67 18.20 -38.66
N MET A 9 43.62 17.40 -38.65
CA MET A 9 42.29 17.79 -38.16
C MET A 9 41.80 16.78 -37.11
N PRO A 10 40.93 17.21 -36.19
CA PRO A 10 41.15 17.05 -34.77
C PRO A 10 40.25 15.97 -34.16
N PHE A 11 40.87 14.90 -33.66
CA PHE A 11 40.21 13.77 -32.97
C PHE A 11 39.78 14.08 -31.52
N LEU A 12 39.79 15.36 -31.11
CA LEU A 12 39.72 15.77 -29.71
C LEU A 12 38.44 16.55 -29.33
N ARG A 13 37.36 16.37 -30.10
CA ARG A 13 36.09 17.11 -29.87
C ARG A 13 34.84 16.25 -29.67
N HIS A 14 34.96 14.93 -29.67
CA HIS A 14 33.81 14.02 -29.51
C HIS A 14 33.82 13.21 -28.19
N CYS A 15 34.82 13.44 -27.31
CA CYS A 15 34.89 12.79 -25.99
C CYS A 15 34.38 13.67 -24.83
N LEU A 16 33.82 14.85 -25.10
CA LEU A 16 33.33 15.78 -24.07
C LEU A 16 31.80 15.91 -24.01
N SER A 17 31.08 15.15 -24.84
CA SER A 17 29.61 15.08 -24.82
C SER A 17 29.06 13.80 -24.19
N LEU A 18 29.91 12.97 -23.56
CA LEU A 18 29.50 11.71 -22.91
C LEU A 18 29.61 11.71 -21.37
N SER A 19 29.88 12.87 -20.75
CA SER A 19 30.08 12.97 -19.28
C SER A 19 29.08 13.90 -18.55
N VAL A 20 27.90 14.17 -19.12
CA VAL A 20 26.88 15.04 -18.47
C VAL A 20 25.56 14.34 -18.15
N CYS A 21 25.36 13.05 -18.47
CA CYS A 21 24.11 12.34 -18.12
C CYS A 21 24.22 11.24 -17.05
N LEU A 22 25.35 11.12 -16.33
CA LEU A 22 25.56 10.05 -15.35
C LEU A 22 25.86 10.54 -13.91
N ALA A 23 25.42 11.74 -13.55
CA ALA A 23 25.60 12.29 -12.20
C ALA A 23 24.28 12.72 -11.53
N PHE A 24 23.18 12.03 -11.82
CA PHE A 24 21.89 12.22 -11.12
C PHE A 24 21.19 10.89 -10.77
N CYS A 25 21.97 9.86 -10.42
CA CYS A 25 21.47 8.69 -9.71
C CYS A 25 21.88 8.80 -8.23
N GLY A 26 21.22 9.70 -7.49
CA GLY A 26 21.06 9.51 -6.05
C GLY A 26 20.18 8.28 -5.81
N PRO A 27 20.31 7.58 -4.67
CA PRO A 27 19.61 6.33 -4.46
C PRO A 27 18.12 6.64 -4.31
N LEU A 28 17.35 6.46 -5.38
CA LEU A 28 15.96 6.06 -5.25
C LEU A 28 16.01 4.72 -4.53
N ALA A 29 15.91 4.78 -3.20
CA ALA A 29 15.73 3.60 -2.39
C ALA A 29 14.58 2.82 -3.00
N TRP A 30 14.96 1.66 -3.47
CA TRP A 30 14.21 0.74 -4.30
C TRP A 30 13.01 0.26 -3.48
N ALA A 31 11.87 0.94 -3.61
CA ALA A 31 10.60 0.29 -3.38
C ALA A 31 10.38 -0.63 -4.60
N ALA A 32 11.09 -1.76 -4.62
CA ALA A 32 10.72 -2.85 -5.49
C ALA A 32 9.30 -3.25 -5.11
N ASP A 33 8.32 -2.82 -5.91
CA ASP A 33 7.00 -3.44 -5.91
C ASP A 33 7.25 -4.95 -6.03
N ALA A 34 6.78 -5.71 -5.04
CA ALA A 34 6.95 -7.17 -5.02
C ALA A 34 6.50 -7.74 -6.37
N PRO A 35 7.12 -8.84 -6.85
CA PRO A 35 6.72 -9.44 -8.11
C PRO A 35 5.26 -9.90 -8.00
N ALA A 36 4.35 -9.08 -8.52
CA ALA A 36 2.98 -9.48 -8.75
C ALA A 36 3.04 -10.66 -9.72
N SER A 37 2.43 -11.80 -9.36
CA SER A 37 2.05 -12.75 -10.41
C SER A 37 1.22 -11.97 -11.43
N LYS A 38 1.38 -12.24 -12.72
CA LYS A 38 0.81 -11.40 -13.79
C LYS A 38 -0.71 -11.20 -13.69
N ASP A 39 -1.37 -12.03 -12.89
CA ASP A 39 -2.83 -12.10 -12.73
C ASP A 39 -3.33 -11.42 -11.43
N MET A 40 -2.50 -11.34 -10.38
CA MET A 40 -2.90 -10.73 -9.10
C MET A 40 -2.76 -9.21 -9.12
N GLN A 41 -3.78 -8.51 -8.63
CA GLN A 41 -3.79 -7.07 -8.43
C GLN A 41 -3.59 -6.74 -6.94
N ILE A 42 -2.48 -6.09 -6.59
CA ILE A 42 -2.20 -5.69 -5.21
C ILE A 42 -3.05 -4.46 -4.87
N VAL A 43 -3.91 -4.61 -3.86
CA VAL A 43 -4.84 -3.57 -3.42
C VAL A 43 -4.42 -2.96 -2.10
N GLN A 44 -3.61 -3.67 -1.30
CA GLN A 44 -3.15 -3.20 0.00
C GLN A 44 -1.70 -3.62 0.30
N ARG A 45 -1.05 -2.78 1.10
CA ARG A 45 0.14 -3.13 1.88
C ARG A 45 -0.04 -2.71 3.33
N ILE A 46 0.03 -3.67 4.26
CA ILE A 46 0.12 -3.44 5.71
C ILE A 46 1.45 -3.99 6.18
N ASP A 47 2.33 -3.12 6.68
CA ASP A 47 3.69 -3.48 7.06
C ASP A 47 4.42 -4.30 5.96
N ASP A 48 4.67 -5.58 6.24
CA ASP A 48 5.35 -6.54 5.37
C ASP A 48 4.39 -7.50 4.65
N VAL A 49 3.08 -7.28 4.73
CA VAL A 49 2.05 -8.11 4.10
C VAL A 49 1.37 -7.33 2.98
N LEU A 50 1.29 -7.95 1.80
CA LEU A 50 0.46 -7.47 0.69
C LEU A 50 -0.84 -8.25 0.64
N VAL A 51 -1.94 -7.52 0.39
CA VAL A 51 -3.23 -8.12 0.06
C VAL A 51 -3.47 -7.91 -1.44
N GLY A 52 -3.74 -9.00 -2.13
CA GLY A 52 -4.02 -9.00 -3.56
C GLY A 52 -5.32 -9.69 -3.88
N VAL A 53 -5.98 -9.26 -4.96
CA VAL A 53 -7.17 -9.91 -5.51
C VAL A 53 -6.83 -10.38 -6.91
N ASP A 54 -7.22 -11.60 -7.25
CA ASP A 54 -7.19 -12.03 -8.65
C ASP A 54 -8.40 -11.44 -9.37
N ALA A 55 -8.13 -10.45 -10.21
CA ALA A 55 -9.18 -9.71 -10.92
C ALA A 55 -9.87 -10.55 -11.99
N VAL A 56 -9.21 -11.62 -12.48
CA VAL A 56 -9.73 -12.46 -13.56
C VAL A 56 -10.72 -13.50 -13.01
N SER A 57 -10.60 -13.88 -11.74
CA SER A 57 -11.50 -14.83 -11.08
C SER A 57 -12.73 -14.20 -10.40
N LEU A 58 -12.93 -12.88 -10.54
CA LEU A 58 -14.12 -12.22 -10.00
C LEU A 58 -15.39 -12.67 -10.74
N GLU A 59 -16.40 -13.11 -9.98
CA GLU A 59 -17.69 -13.57 -10.50
C GLU A 59 -18.82 -12.67 -10.00
N ILE A 60 -19.65 -12.17 -10.93
CA ILE A 60 -20.82 -11.33 -10.60
C ILE A 60 -22.01 -12.26 -10.31
N LEU A 61 -22.45 -12.31 -9.05
CA LEU A 61 -23.56 -13.17 -8.61
C LEU A 61 -24.94 -12.49 -8.72
N GLY A 62 -24.96 -11.21 -9.05
CA GLY A 62 -26.19 -10.43 -9.22
C GLY A 62 -25.90 -8.94 -9.29
N ARG A 63 -26.92 -8.11 -9.00
CA ARG A 63 -26.78 -6.64 -9.06
C ARG A 63 -25.93 -6.05 -7.93
N ARG A 64 -25.75 -6.78 -6.83
CA ARG A 64 -25.13 -6.28 -5.61
C ARG A 64 -24.01 -7.15 -5.06
N HIS A 65 -23.80 -8.36 -5.58
CA HIS A 65 -22.85 -9.31 -5.00
C HIS A 65 -21.78 -9.69 -6.02
N VAL A 66 -20.53 -9.67 -5.58
CA VAL A 66 -19.36 -10.12 -6.35
C VAL A 66 -18.59 -11.13 -5.50
N ALA A 67 -18.31 -12.30 -6.07
CA ALA A 67 -17.48 -13.32 -5.45
C ALA A 67 -16.06 -13.31 -6.03
N GLY A 68 -15.10 -13.80 -5.25
CA GLY A 68 -13.73 -13.96 -5.69
C GLY A 68 -12.84 -14.57 -4.62
N THR A 69 -11.54 -14.52 -4.88
CA THR A 69 -10.49 -14.95 -3.95
C THR A 69 -9.49 -13.82 -3.76
N TYR A 70 -9.12 -13.56 -2.50
CA TYR A 70 -8.01 -12.68 -2.16
C TYR A 70 -6.89 -13.45 -1.49
N PHE A 71 -5.67 -12.94 -1.63
CA PHE A 71 -4.43 -13.58 -1.22
C PHE A 71 -3.64 -12.67 -0.28
N LEU A 72 -2.99 -13.26 0.71
CA LEU A 72 -1.95 -12.61 1.51
C LEU A 72 -0.58 -13.05 1.02
N ILE A 73 0.30 -12.08 0.78
CA ILE A 73 1.67 -12.32 0.31
C ILE A 73 2.64 -11.65 1.28
N ASN A 74 3.56 -12.41 1.84
CA ASN A 74 4.62 -11.88 2.68
C ASN A 74 5.73 -11.26 1.79
N LEU A 75 6.05 -9.98 1.97
CA LEU A 75 7.08 -9.28 1.19
C LEU A 75 8.47 -9.92 1.33
N ARG A 76 8.79 -10.48 2.50
CA ARG A 76 10.10 -11.11 2.76
C ARG A 76 10.19 -12.50 2.14
N ARG A 77 9.06 -13.19 1.98
CA ARG A 77 8.95 -14.52 1.36
C ARG A 77 7.70 -14.56 0.48
N PRO A 78 7.79 -14.04 -0.77
CA PRO A 78 6.62 -13.92 -1.64
C PRO A 78 6.04 -15.24 -2.15
N SER A 79 6.82 -16.33 -2.06
CA SER A 79 6.42 -17.67 -2.51
C SER A 79 6.75 -18.71 -1.44
N PRO A 80 5.82 -19.62 -1.09
CA PRO A 80 4.41 -19.64 -1.53
C PRO A 80 3.61 -18.43 -0.97
N VAL A 81 2.39 -18.21 -1.49
CA VAL A 81 1.47 -17.23 -0.87
C VAL A 81 1.23 -17.60 0.60
N ALA A 82 1.10 -16.59 1.46
CA ALA A 82 1.00 -16.79 2.91
C ALA A 82 -0.38 -17.30 3.35
N GLY A 83 -1.40 -17.06 2.54
CA GLY A 83 -2.77 -17.54 2.77
C GLY A 83 -3.71 -16.97 1.72
N TYR A 84 -4.93 -17.48 1.69
CA TYR A 84 -5.99 -16.95 0.82
C TYR A 84 -7.34 -17.08 1.50
N ALA A 85 -8.31 -16.32 1.02
CA ALA A 85 -9.70 -16.48 1.41
C ALA A 85 -10.61 -16.20 0.23
N ASP A 86 -11.64 -17.02 0.15
CA ASP A 86 -12.71 -16.80 -0.79
C ASP A 86 -13.82 -16.00 -0.13
N PHE A 87 -14.42 -15.10 -0.88
CA PHE A 87 -15.35 -14.13 -0.34
C PHE A 87 -16.53 -13.86 -1.27
N VAL A 88 -17.57 -13.27 -0.68
CA VAL A 88 -18.63 -12.55 -1.39
C VAL A 88 -18.70 -11.13 -0.82
N ALA A 89 -18.50 -10.13 -1.67
CA ALA A 89 -18.69 -8.73 -1.32
C ALA A 89 -20.13 -8.30 -1.63
N ASP A 90 -20.77 -7.63 -0.68
CA ASP A 90 -22.00 -6.86 -0.91
C ASP A 90 -21.62 -5.42 -1.26
N CYS A 91 -21.82 -5.08 -2.53
CA CYS A 91 -21.49 -3.79 -3.14
C CYS A 91 -22.53 -2.71 -2.86
N GLN A 92 -23.63 -3.04 -2.17
CA GLN A 92 -24.56 -2.02 -1.70
C GLN A 92 -24.02 -1.38 -0.40
N GLY A 93 -23.89 -0.06 -0.38
CA GLY A 93 -23.39 0.67 0.79
C GLY A 93 -24.28 0.50 2.03
N PRO A 94 -23.71 0.32 3.23
CA PRO A 94 -22.27 0.19 3.53
C PRO A 94 -21.68 -1.14 3.04
N LEU A 95 -20.42 -1.13 2.57
CA LEU A 95 -19.73 -2.33 2.10
C LEU A 95 -19.69 -3.40 3.18
N ARG A 96 -19.97 -4.64 2.79
CA ARG A 96 -19.88 -5.81 3.66
C ARG A 96 -19.24 -6.97 2.91
N ILE A 97 -18.65 -7.91 3.65
CA ILE A 97 -18.02 -9.09 3.08
C ILE A 97 -18.45 -10.34 3.86
N ALA A 98 -18.69 -11.43 3.14
CA ALA A 98 -18.85 -12.76 3.71
C ALA A 98 -17.64 -13.61 3.31
N THR A 99 -16.89 -14.09 4.29
CA THR A 99 -15.78 -15.03 4.06
C THR A 99 -16.33 -16.43 4.02
N LEU A 100 -16.14 -17.11 2.90
CA LEU A 100 -16.73 -18.44 2.67
C LEU A 100 -15.77 -19.57 3.06
N SER A 101 -14.47 -19.33 2.89
CA SER A 101 -13.38 -20.26 3.18
C SER A 101 -12.10 -19.44 3.35
N SER A 102 -11.25 -19.83 4.30
CA SER A 102 -10.04 -19.07 4.62
C SER A 102 -8.94 -19.99 5.12
N THR A 103 -7.73 -19.78 4.59
CA THR A 103 -6.45 -20.31 5.09
C THR A 103 -5.59 -19.16 5.61
N LEU A 104 -6.23 -18.04 6.01
CA LEU A 104 -5.49 -16.88 6.48
C LEU A 104 -4.91 -17.18 7.87
N PRO A 105 -3.60 -17.00 8.06
CA PRO A 105 -2.98 -17.34 9.33
C PRO A 105 -3.48 -16.43 10.46
N SER A 106 -3.89 -17.03 11.59
CA SER A 106 -4.40 -16.33 12.77
C SER A 106 -3.29 -15.70 13.65
N GLY A 107 -2.23 -15.17 13.05
CA GLY A 107 -1.12 -14.51 13.77
C GLY A 107 0.27 -15.15 13.61
N SER A 108 0.45 -16.09 12.69
CA SER A 108 1.77 -16.62 12.31
C SER A 108 1.79 -16.94 10.82
N LEU A 109 2.52 -16.16 10.01
CA LEU A 109 2.70 -16.38 8.56
C LEU A 109 3.56 -17.63 8.31
N GLN A 110 3.04 -18.81 8.66
CA GLN A 110 3.63 -20.08 8.24
C GLN A 110 3.11 -20.44 6.85
N PRO A 111 3.97 -20.99 5.97
CA PRO A 111 3.56 -21.37 4.63
C PRO A 111 2.54 -22.52 4.72
N GLU A 112 1.28 -22.24 4.36
CA GLU A 112 0.26 -23.28 4.19
C GLU A 112 0.34 -23.83 2.74
N PRO A 113 0.30 -25.15 2.53
CA PRO A 113 0.30 -25.72 1.18
C PRO A 113 -0.95 -25.28 0.41
N PRO A 114 -0.86 -25.05 -0.91
CA PRO A 114 -2.00 -24.57 -1.69
C PRO A 114 -3.09 -25.66 -1.78
N PRO A 115 -4.31 -25.42 -1.32
CA PRO A 115 -5.45 -26.25 -1.68
C PRO A 115 -5.81 -25.91 -3.13
N LEU A 116 -5.81 -26.92 -3.98
CA LEU A 116 -6.38 -26.84 -5.32
C LEU A 116 -7.80 -27.42 -5.27
N LEU A 117 -8.75 -26.70 -5.89
CA LEU A 117 -9.95 -27.13 -6.63
C LEU A 117 -11.23 -26.30 -6.32
N PRO A 118 -12.15 -26.20 -7.30
CA PRO A 118 -12.72 -24.94 -7.76
C PRO A 118 -14.02 -24.56 -7.05
N ARG A 119 -14.24 -23.26 -6.87
CA ARG A 119 -15.59 -22.75 -6.56
C ARG A 119 -16.34 -22.47 -7.87
N ARG A 120 -17.42 -23.21 -8.13
CA ARG A 120 -18.48 -22.76 -9.04
C ARG A 120 -19.43 -21.90 -8.23
N ALA A 121 -19.36 -20.58 -8.37
CA ALA A 121 -20.14 -19.68 -7.53
C ALA A 121 -21.65 -19.67 -7.88
N THR A 122 -22.04 -20.29 -9.00
CA THR A 122 -23.43 -20.47 -9.43
C THR A 122 -24.32 -21.33 -8.51
N ALA A 123 -23.77 -21.92 -7.44
CA ALA A 123 -24.51 -22.68 -6.43
C ALA A 123 -24.45 -22.05 -5.03
N LEU A 124 -24.01 -20.80 -4.89
CA LEU A 124 -23.98 -20.12 -3.60
C LEU A 124 -25.39 -19.65 -3.21
N ASP A 125 -25.88 -20.16 -2.09
CA ASP A 125 -27.05 -19.59 -1.41
C ASP A 125 -26.64 -18.31 -0.69
N LEU A 126 -26.97 -17.17 -1.29
CA LEU A 126 -26.59 -15.84 -0.80
C LEU A 126 -27.33 -15.46 0.49
N GLU A 127 -28.52 -16.03 0.74
CA GLU A 127 -29.35 -15.67 1.89
C GLU A 127 -28.83 -16.29 3.19
N SER A 128 -28.10 -17.41 3.10
CA SER A 128 -27.47 -18.06 4.26
C SER A 128 -26.07 -17.52 4.60
N LEU A 129 -25.53 -16.59 3.80
CA LEU A 129 -24.22 -16.00 4.06
C LEU A 129 -24.25 -14.97 5.19
N SER A 130 -23.29 -15.08 6.11
CA SER A 130 -23.08 -14.09 7.17
C SER A 130 -22.17 -12.97 6.69
N PHE A 131 -22.76 -11.83 6.33
CA PHE A 131 -22.03 -10.63 5.93
C PHE A 131 -21.59 -9.80 7.14
N ALA A 132 -20.29 -9.55 7.26
CA ALA A 132 -19.68 -8.69 8.26
C ALA A 132 -19.32 -7.31 7.67
N PRO A 133 -19.25 -6.25 8.50
CA PRO A 133 -18.60 -4.99 8.12
C PRO A 133 -17.17 -5.24 7.64
N VAL A 134 -16.74 -4.44 6.67
CA VAL A 134 -15.35 -4.46 6.20
C VAL A 134 -14.49 -3.52 7.04
N HIS A 135 -13.21 -3.87 7.21
CA HIS A 135 -12.23 -3.09 7.95
C HIS A 135 -10.97 -2.84 7.14
N MET A 136 -10.23 -1.82 7.56
CA MET A 136 -9.00 -1.45 6.87
C MET A 136 -7.85 -2.39 7.20
N LEU A 137 -7.60 -2.67 8.48
CA LEU A 137 -6.40 -3.41 8.92
C LEU A 137 -6.45 -4.93 8.66
N ASP A 138 -7.62 -5.51 8.40
CA ASP A 138 -7.74 -6.89 7.92
C ASP A 138 -7.76 -6.99 6.38
N GLY A 139 -7.77 -5.84 5.69
CA GLY A 139 -7.77 -5.70 4.24
C GLY A 139 -9.09 -5.95 3.54
N THR A 140 -10.14 -6.32 4.27
CA THR A 140 -11.44 -6.62 3.69
C THR A 140 -12.08 -5.41 3.01
N TRP A 141 -11.81 -4.19 3.50
CA TRP A 141 -12.31 -2.97 2.87
C TRP A 141 -11.76 -2.80 1.46
N LEU A 142 -10.43 -2.95 1.29
CA LEU A 142 -9.76 -2.80 -0.01
C LEU A 142 -10.13 -3.92 -0.97
N VAL A 143 -10.32 -5.14 -0.46
CA VAL A 143 -10.78 -6.30 -1.25
C VAL A 143 -12.19 -6.06 -1.78
N ALA A 144 -13.14 -5.69 -0.90
CA ALA A 144 -14.52 -5.46 -1.29
C ALA A 144 -14.65 -4.26 -2.25
N GLU A 145 -13.99 -3.15 -1.93
CA GLU A 145 -13.96 -1.94 -2.77
C GLU A 145 -13.37 -2.24 -4.16
N PHE A 146 -12.26 -2.99 -4.21
CA PHE A 146 -11.67 -3.42 -5.47
C PHE A 146 -12.61 -4.30 -6.27
N ALA A 147 -13.19 -5.34 -5.67
CA ALA A 147 -14.09 -6.27 -6.35
C ALA A 147 -15.29 -5.51 -6.94
N CYS A 148 -15.98 -4.70 -6.14
CA CYS A 148 -17.14 -3.95 -6.57
C CYS A 148 -16.83 -2.96 -7.70
N ARG A 149 -15.71 -2.21 -7.60
CA ARG A 149 -15.33 -1.24 -8.64
C ARG A 149 -14.81 -1.90 -9.90
N SER A 150 -13.96 -2.91 -9.77
CA SER A 150 -13.36 -3.57 -10.93
C SER A 150 -14.38 -4.40 -11.71
N SER A 151 -15.36 -5.04 -11.07
CA SER A 151 -16.46 -5.71 -11.76
C SER A 151 -17.32 -4.74 -12.59
N SER A 152 -17.46 -3.47 -12.15
CA SER A 152 -18.14 -2.44 -12.96
C SER A 152 -17.30 -1.91 -14.13
N GLN A 153 -15.96 -2.02 -14.04
CA GLN A 153 -15.01 -1.52 -15.04
C GLN A 153 -13.81 -2.47 -15.21
N PRO A 154 -13.98 -3.67 -15.80
CA PRO A 154 -12.94 -4.70 -15.79
C PRO A 154 -11.61 -4.24 -16.44
N GLY A 155 -11.69 -3.50 -17.54
CA GLY A 155 -10.52 -2.93 -18.23
C GLY A 155 -9.72 -1.91 -17.40
N ALA A 156 -10.27 -1.45 -16.27
CA ALA A 156 -9.62 -0.51 -15.36
C ALA A 156 -9.04 -1.18 -14.09
N ALA A 157 -9.13 -2.51 -13.94
CA ALA A 157 -8.73 -3.22 -12.73
C ALA A 157 -7.33 -2.82 -12.22
N ARG A 158 -6.31 -2.83 -13.09
CA ARG A 158 -4.94 -2.40 -12.73
C ARG A 158 -4.87 -0.98 -12.18
N ARG A 159 -5.61 -0.04 -12.79
CA ARG A 159 -5.66 1.36 -12.34
C ARG A 159 -6.37 1.48 -11.00
N ILE A 160 -7.47 0.75 -10.81
CA ILE A 160 -8.24 0.72 -9.56
C ILE A 160 -7.37 0.16 -8.44
N ALA A 161 -6.69 -0.98 -8.66
CA ALA A 161 -5.79 -1.57 -7.67
C ALA A 161 -4.67 -0.62 -7.24
N ARG A 162 -4.01 0.04 -8.20
CA ARG A 162 -2.99 1.05 -7.91
C ARG A 162 -3.55 2.21 -7.09
N GLN A 163 -4.71 2.75 -7.47
CA GLN A 163 -5.36 3.83 -6.73
C GLN A 163 -5.70 3.43 -5.30
N LEU A 164 -6.23 2.21 -5.11
CA LEU A 164 -6.57 1.68 -3.79
C LEU A 164 -5.33 1.44 -2.92
N ARG A 165 -4.26 0.92 -3.51
CA ARG A 165 -2.98 0.74 -2.83
C ARG A 165 -2.35 2.05 -2.36
N GLU A 166 -2.39 3.09 -3.20
CA GLU A 166 -1.76 4.38 -2.92
C GLU A 166 -2.63 5.28 -2.03
N LYS A 167 -3.95 5.28 -2.27
CA LYS A 167 -4.90 6.28 -1.76
C LYS A 167 -6.18 5.70 -1.18
N GLY A 168 -6.38 4.38 -1.21
CA GLY A 168 -7.53 3.74 -0.57
C GLY A 168 -7.56 4.00 0.93
N GLY A 169 -8.68 3.67 1.56
CA GLY A 169 -8.94 3.88 2.98
C GLY A 169 -10.43 4.13 3.26
N PRO A 170 -10.87 4.01 4.52
CA PRO A 170 -12.23 4.29 4.95
C PRO A 170 -12.75 5.68 4.52
N PRO A 171 -14.07 5.94 4.55
CA PRO A 171 -14.61 7.23 4.12
C PRO A 171 -14.27 8.40 5.06
N ASP A 172 -13.92 8.15 6.32
CA ASP A 172 -13.61 9.18 7.34
C ASP A 172 -12.13 9.59 7.38
N MET A 173 -11.35 9.22 6.35
CA MET A 173 -9.92 9.46 6.28
C MET A 173 -9.55 10.94 6.37
N GLN A 174 -8.55 11.23 7.20
CA GLN A 174 -7.91 12.53 7.37
C GLN A 174 -6.43 12.46 6.97
N SER A 175 -5.87 13.57 6.52
CA SER A 175 -4.44 13.69 6.17
C SER A 175 -3.80 14.87 6.88
N VAL A 176 -2.55 14.69 7.33
CA VAL A 176 -1.64 15.74 7.76
C VAL A 176 -0.28 15.54 7.11
N TYR A 177 0.41 16.63 6.81
CA TYR A 177 1.72 16.65 6.17
C TYR A 177 2.72 17.24 7.15
N CYS A 178 3.75 16.47 7.50
CA CYS A 178 4.71 16.85 8.51
C CYS A 178 6.10 17.09 7.91
N ASP A 179 6.70 18.23 8.27
CA ASP A 179 8.08 18.56 7.98
C ASP A 179 8.92 18.16 9.21
N LEU A 180 9.77 17.15 9.04
CA LEU A 180 10.45 16.47 10.13
C LEU A 180 11.94 16.80 10.14
N GLN A 181 12.45 17.24 11.28
CA GLN A 181 13.86 17.55 11.51
C GLN A 181 14.44 16.56 12.50
N ALA A 182 15.62 16.02 12.20
CA ALA A 182 16.33 15.15 13.14
C ALA A 182 16.91 15.96 14.29
N ASP A 183 16.90 15.39 15.49
CA ASP A 183 17.52 16.00 16.67
C ASP A 183 19.01 16.29 16.41
N GLY A 184 19.41 17.56 16.56
CA GLY A 184 20.77 18.04 16.30
C GLY A 184 21.16 18.21 14.82
N SER A 185 20.23 18.07 13.87
CA SER A 185 20.48 18.31 12.44
C SER A 185 19.77 19.57 11.93
N ASN A 186 20.28 20.19 10.87
CA ASN A 186 19.60 21.27 10.13
C ASN A 186 18.85 20.76 8.88
N GLU A 187 18.87 19.46 8.62
CA GLU A 187 18.16 18.86 7.50
C GLU A 187 16.71 18.56 7.87
N THR A 188 15.78 19.09 7.07
CA THR A 188 14.34 18.85 7.23
C THR A 188 13.84 17.96 6.09
N ARG A 189 13.30 16.79 6.44
CA ARG A 189 12.52 15.96 5.53
C ARG A 189 11.11 16.54 5.41
N ARG A 190 10.80 17.07 4.24
CA ARG A 190 9.52 17.76 4.01
C ARG A 190 8.41 16.85 3.53
N GLY A 191 7.18 17.20 3.87
CA GLY A 191 5.98 16.68 3.25
C GLY A 191 5.68 15.20 3.52
N VAL A 192 6.05 14.68 4.69
CA VAL A 192 5.66 13.31 5.07
C VAL A 192 4.16 13.29 5.32
N GLU A 193 3.42 12.58 4.47
CA GLU A 193 1.98 12.44 4.62
C GLU A 193 1.68 11.37 5.68
N VAL A 194 0.84 11.72 6.65
CA VAL A 194 0.24 10.81 7.61
C VAL A 194 -1.26 10.85 7.38
N ARG A 195 -1.82 9.71 6.99
CA ARG A 195 -3.26 9.53 6.77
C ARG A 195 -3.81 8.67 7.90
N PHE A 196 -4.99 8.98 8.42
CA PHE A 196 -5.58 8.20 9.51
C PHE A 196 -7.11 8.20 9.49
N SER A 197 -7.70 7.15 10.07
CA SER A 197 -9.13 7.00 10.35
C SER A 197 -9.28 6.72 11.83
N ALA A 198 -10.11 7.53 12.50
CA ALA A 198 -10.40 7.33 13.93
C ALA A 198 -11.43 6.22 14.13
N GLN A 199 -12.33 6.00 13.16
CA GLN A 199 -13.36 4.97 13.26
C GLN A 199 -12.78 3.56 13.12
N ASP A 200 -11.79 3.38 12.24
CA ASP A 200 -11.14 2.08 11.98
C ASP A 200 -9.79 1.93 12.68
N ASP A 201 -9.40 2.89 13.53
CA ASP A 201 -8.11 2.91 14.25
C ASP A 201 -6.91 2.63 13.33
N ALA A 202 -6.95 3.23 12.13
CA ALA A 202 -6.05 2.89 11.05
C ALA A 202 -5.14 4.07 10.71
N VAL A 203 -3.84 3.81 10.56
CA VAL A 203 -2.84 4.82 10.21
C VAL A 203 -2.04 4.37 9.01
N ALA A 204 -1.79 5.30 8.08
CA ALA A 204 -0.88 5.14 6.96
C ALA A 204 0.15 6.26 6.93
N VAL A 205 1.39 5.92 6.61
CA VAL A 205 2.45 6.90 6.35
C VAL A 205 2.83 6.82 4.88
N ASN A 206 2.63 7.92 4.18
CA ASN A 206 2.59 8.02 2.72
C ASN A 206 1.58 7.03 2.13
N HIS A 207 2.02 5.82 1.79
CA HIS A 207 1.21 4.78 1.14
C HIS A 207 1.23 3.44 1.88
N GLN A 208 1.86 3.38 3.05
CA GLN A 208 1.98 2.15 3.82
C GLN A 208 1.09 2.21 5.05
N TRP A 209 0.17 1.25 5.15
CA TRP A 209 -0.66 1.05 6.34
C TRP A 209 0.16 0.35 7.42
N LEU A 210 -0.06 0.75 8.66
CA LEU A 210 0.68 0.29 9.82
C LEU A 210 -0.27 -0.44 10.77
N SER A 211 0.03 -1.69 11.11
CA SER A 211 -0.75 -2.46 12.10
C SER A 211 -0.55 -1.96 13.54
N SER A 212 0.51 -1.18 13.79
CA SER A 212 0.84 -0.59 15.09
C SER A 212 0.27 0.81 15.29
N GLY A 213 -0.52 1.30 14.33
CA GLY A 213 -1.17 2.60 14.44
C GLY A 213 -2.30 2.60 15.46
N PHE A 214 -2.43 3.70 16.20
CA PHE A 214 -3.57 3.98 17.07
C PHE A 214 -3.97 5.46 16.94
N VAL A 215 -5.27 5.73 16.97
CA VAL A 215 -5.84 7.08 16.85
C VAL A 215 -6.70 7.39 18.07
N SER A 216 -6.36 8.49 18.75
CA SER A 216 -7.15 9.06 19.84
C SER A 216 -7.68 10.45 19.49
N ASP A 217 -8.46 11.03 20.40
CA ASP A 217 -8.97 12.40 20.25
C ASP A 217 -7.87 13.45 20.12
N THR A 218 -6.70 13.22 20.74
CA THR A 218 -5.61 14.20 20.82
C THR A 218 -4.40 13.83 19.98
N GLU A 219 -4.12 12.54 19.82
CA GLU A 219 -2.87 12.05 19.22
C GLU A 219 -3.13 10.94 18.19
N VAL A 220 -2.32 10.93 17.13
CA VAL A 220 -2.12 9.79 16.24
C VAL A 220 -0.76 9.19 16.55
N VAL A 221 -0.73 7.92 16.95
CA VAL A 221 0.49 7.21 17.38
C VAL A 221 0.75 6.04 16.46
N PHE A 222 2.00 5.81 16.06
CA PHE A 222 2.36 4.65 15.23
C PHE A 222 3.84 4.27 15.34
N GLY A 223 4.15 3.02 15.01
CA GLY A 223 5.52 2.49 14.97
C GLY A 223 5.81 1.48 16.10
N SER A 224 6.52 0.41 15.75
CA SER A 224 6.96 -0.63 16.69
C SER A 224 8.43 -0.43 17.08
N GLY A 225 8.69 0.02 18.30
CA GLY A 225 10.04 0.23 18.86
C GLY A 225 10.43 1.70 19.00
N ALA A 226 10.32 2.48 17.93
CA ALA A 226 10.31 3.93 17.99
C ALA A 226 8.90 4.44 17.64
N GLN A 227 8.37 5.35 18.45
CA GLN A 227 6.98 5.79 18.35
C GLN A 227 6.91 7.20 17.79
N TRP A 228 6.23 7.32 16.65
CA TRP A 228 5.76 8.60 16.16
C TRP A 228 4.50 8.99 16.92
N ILE A 229 4.44 10.25 17.32
CA ILE A 229 3.27 10.87 17.96
C ILE A 229 2.99 12.16 17.21
N VAL A 230 1.79 12.27 16.65
CA VAL A 230 1.31 13.48 16.00
C VAL A 230 0.18 14.06 16.83
N ASP A 231 0.44 15.21 17.46
CA ASP A 231 -0.59 15.97 18.17
C ASP A 231 -1.53 16.61 17.15
N ARG A 232 -2.81 16.24 17.24
CA ARG A 232 -3.87 16.65 16.31
C ARG A 232 -4.23 18.13 16.45
N GLN A 233 -4.04 18.71 17.64
CA GLN A 233 -4.41 20.09 17.95
C GLN A 233 -3.21 21.03 17.75
N ALA A 234 -2.06 20.69 18.34
CA ALA A 234 -0.83 21.46 18.22
C ALA A 234 -0.19 21.33 16.83
N ARG A 235 -0.63 20.34 16.03
CA ARG A 235 -0.10 20.03 14.70
C ARG A 235 1.42 19.87 14.73
N HIS A 236 1.86 19.03 15.66
CA HIS A 236 3.27 18.81 15.91
C HIS A 236 3.55 17.31 15.95
N ALA A 237 4.57 16.88 15.24
CA ALA A 237 5.01 15.50 15.19
C ALA A 237 6.32 15.34 15.95
N ARG A 238 6.45 14.24 16.69
CA ARG A 238 7.67 13.83 17.39
C ARG A 238 7.92 12.34 17.19
N LEU A 239 9.18 11.95 17.05
CA LEU A 239 9.62 10.55 17.10
C LEU A 239 10.38 10.32 18.40
N LEU A 240 9.89 9.38 19.20
CA LEU A 240 10.55 8.93 20.41
C LEU A 240 11.22 7.58 20.17
N GLY A 241 12.49 7.45 20.51
CA GLY A 241 13.20 6.16 20.53
C GLY A 241 12.74 5.28 21.70
N GLY A 242 13.18 4.02 21.71
CA GLY A 242 12.77 3.05 22.75
C GLY A 242 13.13 3.42 24.20
N SER A 243 14.05 4.38 24.41
CA SER A 243 14.38 4.94 25.73
C SER A 243 13.59 6.21 26.09
N GLY A 244 12.65 6.65 25.25
CA GLY A 244 11.94 7.92 25.36
C GLY A 244 12.73 9.13 24.84
N LYS A 245 13.95 8.94 24.33
CA LYS A 245 14.75 10.02 23.74
C LYS A 245 14.06 10.57 22.48
N LEU A 246 13.96 11.89 22.36
CA LEU A 246 13.54 12.56 21.13
C LEU A 246 14.56 12.29 20.02
N LEU A 247 14.08 11.81 18.87
CA LEU A 247 14.90 11.55 17.69
C LEU A 247 14.59 12.53 16.56
N PHE A 248 13.33 12.90 16.42
CA PHE A 248 12.85 13.87 15.42
C PHE A 248 11.71 14.69 16.00
N GLU A 249 11.58 15.92 15.53
CA GLU A 249 10.41 16.75 15.75
C GLU A 249 10.06 17.57 14.50
N GLY A 250 8.82 18.05 14.43
CA GLY A 250 8.36 18.71 13.22
C GLY A 250 6.99 19.36 13.34
N LYS A 251 6.74 20.34 12.48
CA LYS A 251 5.40 20.94 12.34
C LYS A 251 4.62 20.21 11.27
N CYS A 252 3.31 20.11 11.47
CA CYS A 252 2.40 19.52 10.52
C CYS A 252 1.38 20.55 10.01
N ASP A 253 0.91 20.38 8.78
CA ASP A 253 -0.19 21.14 8.20
C ASP A 253 -1.21 20.16 7.58
N SER A 254 -2.47 20.53 7.57
CA SER A 254 -3.53 19.81 6.85
C SER A 254 -3.47 20.05 5.34
N ARG A 255 -2.70 21.05 4.88
CA ARG A 255 -2.49 21.36 3.46
C ARG A 255 -1.29 20.59 2.93
N ALA A 256 -1.44 20.02 1.73
CA ALA A 256 -0.32 19.44 1.02
C ALA A 256 0.75 20.51 0.72
N PRO A 257 2.05 20.16 0.79
CA PRO A 257 3.17 21.05 0.51
C PRO A 257 3.26 21.47 -0.96
#